data_AF-A0A5E4LVM4-F1
#
_entry.id   AF-A0A5E4LVM4-F1
#
_cell.length_a   1.000
_cell.length_b   1.000
_cell.length_c   1.000
_cell.angle_alpha   90.00
_cell.angle_beta   90.00
_cell.angle_gamma   90.00
#
_symmetry.space_group_name_H-M   'P 1'
#
loop_
_entity.id
_entity.type
_entity.pdbx_description
1 polymer ?
#
loop_
_entity_poly.entity_id
_entity_poly.type
_entity_poly.pdbx_seq_one_letter_code
_entity_poly.pdbx_strand_id
1 'polypeptide(L)'
;MKLNGITIIPLKQFLEYGYEAENLVQEAEEFGLGAKTRTLGDQELQNYLHKVENKTKSKADVYNLPFVHSGTAISIKDEHGKNYNLDSLRKLITTRPVTFLKSNKKMQHSDRENSIFYNIGLPALKGLAVNEKTGEFLVVDTCPGAGMCKVYCYAKHGQYILFKMTSINQTQMLNFLMNDPEGFFTRLSRELEQRLRIHKGNQLFVRWHDSGDFFSSQYLNVAYAIARKFPQIKFYAYTKVSDVALGKKPKNFLISFSEGALPKEQEKVNLVQIKHSSVVPHQMFWDLVIHDKSNHFIKDENGKVQWKSPEALQEMKRRISKKWHVNIHNILTYSELLKIPEGNRYKWNVIVVPGDGDTSSARHDVIGTYLLEH
;
A
#
# COMPACT_ATOMS: atom_id res chain seq x y z
N MET A 1 7.69 16.46 -27.02
CA MET A 1 8.32 15.72 -28.15
C MET A 1 7.48 14.49 -28.45
N LYS A 2 7.17 14.17 -29.72
CA LYS A 2 6.42 12.96 -30.08
C LYS A 2 7.41 11.86 -30.46
N LEU A 3 7.42 10.76 -29.70
CA LEU A 3 8.15 9.53 -30.05
C LEU A 3 7.09 8.42 -30.22
N ASN A 4 7.04 7.81 -31.41
CA ASN A 4 6.10 6.74 -31.78
C ASN A 4 4.62 7.10 -31.53
N GLY A 5 4.21 8.33 -31.87
CA GLY A 5 2.82 8.78 -31.73
C GLY A 5 2.39 9.12 -30.28
N ILE A 6 3.33 9.07 -29.33
CA ILE A 6 3.05 9.34 -27.91
C ILE A 6 3.66 10.69 -27.54
N THR A 7 2.82 11.57 -26.98
CA THR A 7 3.26 12.85 -26.43
C THR A 7 3.98 12.59 -25.11
N ILE A 8 5.29 12.81 -25.09
CA ILE A 8 6.10 12.88 -23.86
C ILE A 8 5.87 14.27 -23.28
N ILE A 9 5.34 14.33 -22.06
CA ILE A 9 5.03 15.55 -21.34
C ILE A 9 5.92 15.56 -20.09
N PRO A 10 6.83 16.54 -19.95
CA PRO A 10 7.68 16.70 -18.77
C PRO A 10 6.84 16.65 -17.49
N LEU A 11 7.38 16.06 -16.41
CA LEU A 11 6.65 15.93 -15.14
C LEU A 11 6.00 17.25 -14.68
N LYS A 12 6.72 18.37 -14.81
CA LYS A 12 6.19 19.70 -14.49
C LYS A 12 4.94 20.03 -15.31
N GLN A 13 5.00 19.84 -16.62
CA GLN A 13 3.88 20.08 -17.53
C GLN A 13 2.75 19.06 -17.29
N PHE A 14 3.06 17.81 -16.92
CA PHE A 14 2.07 16.80 -16.54
C PHE A 14 1.32 17.18 -15.26
N LEU A 15 2.01 17.77 -14.28
CA LEU A 15 1.41 18.30 -13.06
C LEU A 15 0.53 19.53 -13.35
N GLU A 16 0.97 20.41 -14.25
CA GLU A 16 0.21 21.60 -14.70
C GLU A 16 -1.11 21.22 -15.40
N TYR A 17 -1.14 20.15 -16.21
CA TYR A 17 -2.39 19.63 -16.81
C TYR A 17 -3.39 19.07 -15.77
N GLY A 18 -3.00 18.96 -14.49
CA GLY A 18 -3.82 18.39 -13.42
C GLY A 18 -4.37 19.40 -12.38
N TYR A 19 -3.79 20.58 -12.20
CA TYR A 19 -4.35 21.65 -11.35
C TYR A 19 -3.53 22.95 -11.49
N GLU A 20 -4.20 24.11 -11.58
CA GLU A 20 -3.62 25.39 -11.18
C GLU A 20 -3.45 25.38 -9.65
N ALA A 21 -2.28 24.96 -9.19
CA ALA A 21 -1.87 25.14 -7.80
C ALA A 21 -0.82 26.25 -7.78
N GLU A 22 -1.20 27.43 -7.29
CA GLU A 22 -0.39 28.66 -7.15
C GLU A 22 0.90 28.52 -6.30
N ASN A 23 1.37 27.32 -6.00
CA ASN A 23 2.65 27.09 -5.36
C ASN A 23 3.27 25.77 -5.87
N LEU A 24 3.61 25.73 -7.17
CA LEU A 24 4.62 24.79 -7.65
C LEU A 24 5.94 25.18 -6.99
N VAL A 25 6.19 24.52 -5.86
CA VAL A 25 7.46 24.31 -5.16
C VAL A 25 8.65 24.84 -5.97
N GLN A 26 9.19 25.96 -5.50
CA GLN A 26 10.41 26.60 -5.98
C GLN A 26 11.70 25.85 -5.57
N GLU A 27 11.62 24.58 -5.21
CA GLU A 27 12.79 23.78 -4.83
C GLU A 27 13.19 22.91 -6.01
N ALA A 28 14.41 23.13 -6.49
CA ALA A 28 15.05 22.39 -7.57
C ALA A 28 14.83 20.87 -7.44
N GLU A 29 14.70 20.19 -8.58
CA GLU A 29 14.45 18.74 -8.76
C GLU A 29 15.11 17.84 -7.69
N GLU A 30 14.45 17.69 -6.54
CA GLU A 30 14.96 16.84 -5.46
C GLU A 30 14.84 15.37 -5.91
N PHE A 31 15.98 14.69 -5.98
CA PHE A 31 16.06 13.29 -6.37
C PHE A 31 15.07 12.44 -5.55
N GLY A 32 14.39 11.49 -6.19
CA GLY A 32 13.48 10.59 -5.50
C GLY A 32 12.15 11.20 -5.08
N LEU A 33 11.72 12.31 -5.71
CA LEU A 33 10.45 13.00 -5.41
C LEU A 33 10.37 13.46 -3.94
N GLY A 34 11.46 13.96 -3.35
CA GLY A 34 11.47 14.40 -1.95
C GLY A 34 11.35 13.26 -0.92
N ALA A 35 11.66 12.02 -1.31
CA ALA A 35 11.78 10.93 -0.37
C ALA A 35 12.95 11.15 0.60
N LYS A 36 12.76 10.83 1.88
CA LYS A 36 13.87 10.81 2.83
C LYS A 36 14.77 9.61 2.55
N THR A 37 16.02 9.88 2.21
CA THR A 37 17.02 8.85 1.88
C THR A 37 18.25 8.91 2.77
N ARG A 38 18.92 7.77 2.92
CA ARG A 38 20.27 7.67 3.50
C ARG A 38 21.14 6.81 2.60
N THR A 39 22.35 7.27 2.30
CA THR A 39 23.35 6.45 1.60
C THR A 39 23.70 5.21 2.42
N LEU A 40 23.72 4.06 1.75
CA LEU A 40 24.12 2.78 2.31
C LEU A 40 25.45 2.38 1.68
N GLY A 41 26.54 2.59 2.41
CA GLY A 41 27.87 2.30 1.89
C GLY A 41 28.06 0.81 1.59
N ASP A 42 28.90 0.51 0.60
CA ASP A 42 29.11 -0.87 0.11
C ASP A 42 29.49 -1.83 1.25
N GLN A 43 30.39 -1.43 2.16
CA GLN A 43 30.76 -2.27 3.32
C GLN A 43 29.61 -2.50 4.29
N GLU A 44 28.77 -1.48 4.53
CA GLU A 44 27.57 -1.61 5.37
C GLU A 44 26.58 -2.59 4.72
N LEU A 45 26.40 -2.51 3.40
CA LEU A 45 25.54 -3.39 2.64
C LEU A 45 26.07 -4.84 2.62
N GLN A 46 27.38 -5.07 2.43
CA GLN A 46 28.01 -6.39 2.53
C GLN A 46 27.69 -7.05 3.88
N ASN A 47 27.93 -6.31 4.98
CA ASN A 47 27.66 -6.78 6.33
C ASN A 47 26.15 -7.06 6.54
N TYR A 48 25.28 -6.21 6.00
CA TYR A 48 23.85 -6.39 6.10
C TYR A 48 23.37 -7.65 5.35
N LEU A 49 23.85 -7.87 4.13
CA LEU A 49 23.51 -9.05 3.33
C LEU A 49 23.97 -10.35 4.02
N HIS A 50 25.12 -10.32 4.72
CA HIS A 50 25.57 -11.44 5.54
C HIS A 50 24.61 -11.77 6.67
N LYS A 51 24.06 -10.75 7.35
CA LYS A 51 23.02 -10.93 8.36
C LYS A 51 21.71 -11.44 7.77
N VAL A 52 21.35 -11.00 6.56
CA VAL A 52 20.14 -11.45 5.84
C VAL A 52 20.24 -12.94 5.52
N GLU A 53 21.36 -13.40 4.97
CA GLU A 53 21.58 -14.80 4.63
C GLU A 53 21.58 -15.70 5.87
N ASN A 54 22.34 -15.33 6.89
CA ASN A 54 22.51 -16.13 8.11
C ASN A 54 21.38 -15.97 9.12
N LYS A 55 20.35 -15.17 8.80
CA LYS A 55 19.19 -14.88 9.67
C LYS A 55 19.60 -14.30 11.04
N THR A 56 20.67 -13.52 11.10
CA THR A 56 21.22 -12.90 12.32
C THR A 56 20.89 -11.40 12.45
N LYS A 57 19.87 -10.92 11.73
CA LYS A 57 19.42 -9.52 11.80
C LYS A 57 18.98 -9.16 13.23
N SER A 58 19.47 -8.03 13.72
CA SER A 58 19.01 -7.43 14.97
C SER A 58 17.60 -6.84 14.84
N LYS A 59 16.96 -6.52 15.98
CA LYS A 59 15.69 -5.77 15.97
C LYS A 59 15.82 -4.41 15.28
N ALA A 60 16.97 -3.73 15.42
CA ALA A 60 17.21 -2.45 14.77
C ALA A 60 17.28 -2.59 13.24
N ASP A 61 17.96 -3.63 12.74
CA ASP A 61 18.07 -3.93 11.31
C ASP A 61 16.67 -4.11 10.69
N VAL A 62 15.75 -4.76 11.41
CA VAL A 62 14.37 -5.01 10.96
C VAL A 62 13.56 -3.73 10.74
N TYR A 63 13.89 -2.62 11.42
CA TYR A 63 13.15 -1.36 11.32
C TYR A 63 13.87 -0.26 10.52
N ASN A 64 15.20 -0.32 10.45
CA ASN A 64 16.01 0.76 9.89
C ASN A 64 16.65 0.40 8.54
N LEU A 65 16.70 -0.89 8.18
CA LEU A 65 17.28 -1.36 6.91
C LEU A 65 16.19 -1.96 6.01
N PRO A 66 16.38 -1.86 4.68
CA PRO A 66 15.38 -2.31 3.72
C PRO A 66 15.28 -3.82 3.70
N PHE A 67 14.08 -4.35 3.47
CA PHE A 67 13.91 -5.79 3.35
C PHE A 67 14.56 -6.31 2.06
N VAL A 68 15.57 -7.16 2.22
CA VAL A 68 16.17 -7.95 1.13
C VAL A 68 15.87 -9.42 1.37
N HIS A 69 15.32 -10.09 0.36
CA HIS A 69 15.07 -11.53 0.41
C HIS A 69 16.38 -12.33 0.43
N SER A 70 16.50 -13.35 1.28
CA SER A 70 17.73 -14.16 1.42
C SER A 70 18.16 -14.82 0.12
N GLY A 71 17.21 -15.37 -0.65
CA GLY A 71 17.46 -15.91 -1.98
C GLY A 71 17.99 -14.89 -3.01
N THR A 72 17.82 -13.58 -2.78
CA THR A 72 18.51 -12.54 -3.58
C THR A 72 19.95 -12.42 -3.15
N ALA A 73 20.22 -12.32 -1.84
CA ALA A 73 21.57 -12.27 -1.29
C ALA A 73 22.41 -13.49 -1.72
N ILE A 74 21.84 -14.70 -1.65
CA ILE A 74 22.50 -15.94 -2.06
C ILE A 74 22.85 -15.92 -3.56
N SER A 75 21.95 -15.41 -4.41
CA SER A 75 22.16 -15.43 -5.88
C SER A 75 23.21 -14.44 -6.38
N ILE A 76 23.69 -13.54 -5.53
CA ILE A 76 24.69 -12.53 -5.89
C ILE A 76 26.02 -12.79 -5.19
N LYS A 77 26.30 -14.00 -4.70
CA LYS A 77 27.65 -14.28 -4.15
C LYS A 77 28.71 -14.13 -5.24
N ASP A 78 29.87 -13.62 -4.86
CA ASP A 78 31.04 -13.61 -5.73
C ASP A 78 31.56 -15.04 -6.01
N GLU A 79 32.43 -15.16 -7.00
CA GLU A 79 33.00 -16.45 -7.46
C GLU A 79 33.75 -17.21 -6.35
N HIS A 80 34.16 -16.50 -5.30
CA HIS A 80 34.90 -17.04 -4.16
C HIS A 80 34.01 -17.29 -2.92
N GLY A 81 32.71 -17.00 -3.00
CA GLY A 81 31.72 -17.21 -1.94
C GLY A 81 31.92 -16.37 -0.67
N LYS A 82 32.83 -15.37 -0.69
CA LYS A 82 33.26 -14.62 0.51
C LYS A 82 32.51 -13.29 0.63
N ASN A 83 32.26 -12.59 -0.48
CA ASN A 83 31.48 -11.36 -0.51
C ASN A 83 30.29 -11.46 -1.49
N TYR A 84 29.41 -10.47 -1.42
CA TYR A 84 28.32 -10.30 -2.37
C TYR A 84 28.77 -9.40 -3.54
N ASN A 85 28.47 -9.81 -4.77
CA ASN A 85 28.64 -9.04 -5.99
C ASN A 85 27.61 -7.89 -6.03
N LEU A 86 28.02 -6.72 -5.52
CA LEU A 86 27.17 -5.54 -5.44
C LEU A 86 26.83 -4.96 -6.82
N ASP A 87 27.67 -5.15 -7.84
CA ASP A 87 27.35 -4.73 -9.22
C ASP A 87 26.18 -5.52 -9.79
N SER A 88 26.14 -6.83 -9.53
CA SER A 88 25.00 -7.67 -9.88
C SER A 88 23.74 -7.22 -9.16
N LEU A 89 23.85 -6.81 -7.89
CA LEU A 89 22.72 -6.25 -7.16
C LEU A 89 22.27 -4.90 -7.74
N ARG A 90 23.19 -3.98 -8.06
CA ARG A 90 22.86 -2.71 -8.73
C ARG A 90 22.09 -2.97 -10.02
N LYS A 91 22.62 -3.84 -10.89
CA LYS A 91 21.99 -4.21 -12.17
C LYS A 91 20.60 -4.82 -11.96
N LEU A 92 20.44 -5.66 -10.94
CA LEU A 92 19.13 -6.24 -10.61
C LEU A 92 18.13 -5.17 -10.18
N ILE A 93 18.53 -4.21 -9.35
CA ILE A 93 17.66 -3.14 -8.82
C ILE A 93 17.30 -2.13 -9.91
N THR A 94 18.24 -1.78 -10.79
CA THR A 94 18.01 -0.78 -11.86
C THR A 94 17.22 -1.34 -13.04
N THR A 95 17.06 -2.66 -13.13
CA THR A 95 16.20 -3.30 -14.12
C THR A 95 14.75 -2.83 -13.95
N ARG A 96 14.18 -2.22 -15.01
CA ARG A 96 12.82 -1.67 -14.98
C ARG A 96 11.77 -2.79 -14.90
N PRO A 97 10.79 -2.72 -13.98
CA PRO A 97 9.80 -3.79 -13.78
C PRO A 97 8.87 -3.92 -14.98
N VAL A 98 8.48 -5.15 -15.34
CA VAL A 98 7.68 -5.41 -16.56
C VAL A 98 6.21 -5.01 -16.38
N THR A 99 5.64 -5.31 -15.21
CA THR A 99 4.22 -5.13 -14.88
C THR A 99 4.09 -4.39 -13.55
N PHE A 100 3.24 -3.38 -13.50
CA PHE A 100 3.06 -2.54 -12.32
C PHE A 100 1.81 -2.95 -11.54
N LEU A 101 0.70 -3.17 -12.27
CA LEU A 101 -0.58 -3.51 -11.68
C LEU A 101 -0.64 -5.01 -11.36
N LYS A 102 -1.02 -5.32 -10.12
CA LYS A 102 -1.26 -6.69 -9.65
C LYS A 102 -2.71 -6.85 -9.26
N SER A 103 -3.21 -8.08 -9.29
CA SER A 103 -4.50 -8.47 -8.74
C SER A 103 -4.26 -9.48 -7.61
N ASN A 104 -4.56 -9.10 -6.37
CA ASN A 104 -4.35 -9.96 -5.19
C ASN A 104 -5.55 -10.89 -4.93
N LYS A 105 -5.31 -12.02 -4.22
CA LYS A 105 -6.37 -12.97 -3.82
C LYS A 105 -7.53 -12.31 -3.06
N LYS A 106 -7.24 -11.35 -2.16
CA LYS A 106 -8.28 -10.59 -1.45
C LYS A 106 -9.20 -9.81 -2.40
N MET A 107 -8.65 -9.30 -3.50
CA MET A 107 -9.42 -8.58 -4.51
C MET A 107 -10.31 -9.49 -5.34
N GLN A 108 -9.98 -10.79 -5.44
CA GLN A 108 -10.84 -11.78 -6.09
C GLN A 108 -12.16 -11.99 -5.34
N HIS A 109 -12.20 -11.74 -4.03
CA HIS A 109 -13.42 -11.77 -3.21
C HIS A 109 -14.23 -10.45 -3.24
N SER A 110 -13.82 -9.48 -4.08
CA SER A 110 -14.57 -8.24 -4.24
C SER A 110 -15.63 -8.42 -5.34
N ASP A 111 -16.67 -9.21 -5.02
CA ASP A 111 -17.76 -9.53 -5.95
C ASP A 111 -18.70 -8.35 -6.14
N ARG A 112 -18.44 -7.60 -7.20
CA ARG A 112 -19.51 -7.12 -8.07
C ARG A 112 -19.16 -7.64 -9.45
N GLU A 113 -20.09 -8.32 -10.13
CA GLU A 113 -19.90 -8.89 -11.48
C GLU A 113 -19.31 -7.89 -12.49
N ASN A 114 -19.41 -6.58 -12.20
CA ASN A 114 -18.88 -5.47 -13.00
C ASN A 114 -17.74 -4.66 -12.34
N SER A 115 -16.97 -5.20 -11.39
CA SER A 115 -15.86 -4.47 -10.75
C SER A 115 -14.53 -5.23 -10.84
N ILE A 116 -13.47 -4.53 -11.24
CA ILE A 116 -12.12 -5.11 -11.36
C ILE A 116 -11.16 -4.31 -10.50
N PHE A 117 -10.35 -5.02 -9.72
CA PHE A 117 -9.50 -4.45 -8.69
C PHE A 117 -8.04 -4.73 -9.00
N TYR A 118 -7.23 -3.66 -9.03
CA TYR A 118 -5.78 -3.72 -9.14
C TYR A 118 -5.10 -3.01 -7.98
N ASN A 119 -3.83 -3.33 -7.76
CA ASN A 119 -2.98 -2.61 -6.82
C ASN A 119 -1.60 -2.31 -7.43
N ILE A 120 -1.00 -1.21 -6.97
CA ILE A 120 0.44 -0.94 -7.10
C ILE A 120 1.07 -1.04 -5.72
N GLY A 121 2.34 -1.40 -5.61
CA GLY A 121 3.01 -1.54 -4.31
C GLY A 121 4.46 -1.11 -4.33
N LEU A 122 4.89 -0.51 -3.23
CA LEU A 122 6.27 -0.16 -2.92
C LEU A 122 6.77 -1.01 -1.74
N PRO A 123 8.07 -1.10 -1.48
CA PRO A 123 8.58 -1.74 -0.27
C PRO A 123 7.97 -1.07 0.98
N ALA A 124 7.60 -1.87 1.98
CA ALA A 124 7.10 -1.33 3.25
C ALA A 124 8.23 -0.87 4.16
N LEU A 125 7.99 0.21 4.91
CA LEU A 125 8.87 0.82 5.92
C LEU A 125 10.17 1.40 5.35
N LYS A 126 11.04 0.55 4.80
CA LYS A 126 12.32 0.95 4.18
C LYS A 126 12.49 0.21 2.86
N GLY A 127 12.76 0.96 1.80
CA GLY A 127 13.11 0.43 0.49
C GLY A 127 14.60 0.53 0.19
N LEU A 128 15.11 -0.42 -0.58
CA LEU A 128 16.45 -0.33 -1.17
C LEU A 128 16.30 0.30 -2.56
N ALA A 129 17.17 1.24 -2.90
CA ALA A 129 17.26 1.82 -4.24
C ALA A 129 18.72 2.05 -4.60
N VAL A 130 18.98 2.38 -5.86
CA VAL A 130 20.26 2.84 -6.38
C VAL A 130 20.01 4.21 -7.01
N ASN A 131 20.82 5.21 -6.67
CA ASN A 131 20.85 6.43 -7.47
C ASN A 131 21.61 6.12 -8.77
N GLU A 132 20.91 6.10 -9.90
CA GLU A 132 21.47 5.72 -11.19
C GLU A 132 22.49 6.72 -11.72
N LYS A 133 22.50 7.95 -11.21
CA LYS A 133 23.50 8.97 -11.57
C LYS A 133 24.82 8.75 -10.82
N THR A 134 24.77 8.31 -9.56
CA THR A 134 25.96 8.18 -8.71
C THR A 134 26.42 6.73 -8.50
N GLY A 135 25.54 5.75 -8.74
CA GLY A 135 25.76 4.33 -8.45
C GLY A 135 25.60 3.94 -6.97
N GLU A 136 25.25 4.89 -6.12
CA GLU A 136 25.15 4.68 -4.67
C GLU A 136 23.87 3.93 -4.28
N PHE A 137 23.99 3.01 -3.33
CA PHE A 137 22.83 2.40 -2.71
C PHE A 137 22.20 3.36 -1.70
N LEU A 138 20.86 3.34 -1.64
CA LEU A 138 20.07 4.18 -0.77
C LEU A 138 19.09 3.34 0.05
N VAL A 139 18.97 3.69 1.33
CA VAL A 139 17.81 3.35 2.15
C VAL A 139 16.80 4.47 2.00
N VAL A 140 15.59 4.12 1.58
CA VAL A 140 14.50 5.07 1.30
C VAL A 140 13.40 4.88 2.32
N ASP A 141 12.95 5.96 2.97
CA ASP A 141 11.81 5.92 3.87
C ASP A 141 10.48 5.91 3.10
N THR A 142 9.88 4.73 2.96
CA THR A 142 8.64 4.56 2.19
C THR A 142 7.39 4.61 3.06
N CYS A 143 7.52 4.65 4.39
CA CYS A 143 6.39 4.78 5.32
C CYS A 143 6.72 5.75 6.47
N PRO A 144 6.85 7.07 6.21
CA PRO A 144 7.28 8.02 7.23
C PRO A 144 6.28 8.20 8.39
N GLY A 145 4.99 7.89 8.17
CA GLY A 145 3.95 7.92 9.20
C GLY A 145 3.88 6.66 10.06
N ALA A 146 4.68 5.63 9.80
CA ALA A 146 4.57 4.34 10.48
C ALA A 146 4.92 4.42 11.98
N GLY A 147 3.95 4.14 12.84
CA GLY A 147 4.12 4.02 14.30
C GLY A 147 4.11 2.56 14.72
N MET A 148 3.14 2.18 15.55
CA MET A 148 2.99 0.80 16.04
C MET A 148 2.77 -0.22 14.93
N CYS A 149 2.26 0.19 13.77
CA CYS A 149 2.01 -0.73 12.66
C CYS A 149 3.26 -1.43 12.12
N LYS A 150 4.47 -0.90 12.39
CA LYS A 150 5.71 -1.56 11.99
C LYS A 150 5.89 -2.93 12.65
N VAL A 151 5.24 -3.16 13.79
CA VAL A 151 5.31 -4.41 14.57
C VAL A 151 4.45 -5.51 13.95
N TYR A 152 3.28 -5.17 13.39
CA TYR A 152 2.31 -6.10 12.81
C TYR A 152 2.12 -5.88 11.29
N CYS A 153 3.12 -5.30 10.63
CA CYS A 153 3.02 -4.94 9.21
C CYS A 153 2.90 -6.21 8.34
N TYR A 154 1.73 -6.43 7.73
CA TYR A 154 1.49 -7.63 6.92
C TYR A 154 2.47 -7.78 5.74
N ALA A 155 2.97 -6.67 5.18
CA ALA A 155 3.97 -6.66 4.10
C ALA A 155 5.36 -7.14 4.56
N LYS A 156 5.53 -7.42 5.87
CA LYS A 156 6.72 -8.06 6.44
C LYS A 156 6.48 -9.53 6.79
N HIS A 157 5.36 -10.10 6.35
CA HIS A 157 4.97 -11.49 6.58
C HIS A 157 4.45 -12.15 5.29
N GLY A 158 4.24 -13.47 5.34
CA GLY A 158 3.63 -14.24 4.26
C GLY A 158 4.33 -14.09 2.90
N GLN A 159 3.54 -14.00 1.83
CA GLN A 159 4.02 -14.00 0.45
C GLN A 159 5.03 -12.89 0.12
N TYR A 160 4.98 -11.77 0.83
CA TYR A 160 5.91 -10.64 0.65
C TYR A 160 7.35 -10.99 0.99
N ILE A 161 7.53 -11.84 2.01
CA ILE A 161 8.85 -12.27 2.46
C ILE A 161 9.21 -13.68 1.99
N LEU A 162 8.22 -14.50 1.62
CA LEU A 162 8.43 -15.86 1.12
C LEU A 162 8.89 -15.90 -0.34
N PHE A 163 8.44 -14.94 -1.16
CA PHE A 163 8.74 -14.94 -2.59
C PHE A 163 9.78 -13.89 -2.96
N LYS A 164 10.96 -14.36 -3.35
CA LYS A 164 12.07 -13.57 -3.89
C LYS A 164 11.61 -12.53 -4.92
N MET A 165 10.80 -12.96 -5.89
CA MET A 165 10.37 -12.11 -6.99
C MET A 165 9.46 -10.95 -6.53
N THR A 166 8.68 -11.13 -5.45
CA THR A 166 7.86 -10.05 -4.89
C THR A 166 8.73 -8.92 -4.34
N SER A 167 9.76 -9.27 -3.56
CA SER A 167 10.72 -8.32 -2.99
C SER A 167 11.53 -7.60 -4.06
N ILE A 168 12.02 -8.32 -5.09
CA ILE A 168 12.74 -7.72 -6.21
C ILE A 168 11.86 -6.74 -6.97
N ASN A 169 10.64 -7.14 -7.34
CA ASN A 169 9.73 -6.27 -8.09
C ASN A 169 9.41 -4.98 -7.34
N GLN A 170 9.19 -5.02 -6.02
CA GLN A 170 8.94 -3.81 -5.24
C GLN A 170 10.17 -2.89 -5.21
N THR A 171 11.36 -3.47 -5.07
CA THR A 171 12.63 -2.75 -5.10
C THR A 171 12.83 -2.04 -6.45
N GLN A 172 12.59 -2.75 -7.56
CA GLN A 172 12.66 -2.20 -8.92
C GLN A 172 11.61 -1.12 -9.18
N MET A 173 10.39 -1.31 -8.67
CA MET A 173 9.32 -0.30 -8.75
C MET A 173 9.71 1.00 -8.05
N LEU A 174 10.23 0.90 -6.82
CA LEU A 174 10.72 2.06 -6.08
C LEU A 174 11.90 2.72 -6.80
N ASN A 175 12.87 1.92 -7.26
CA ASN A 175 14.04 2.44 -7.94
C ASN A 175 13.67 3.19 -9.23
N PHE A 176 12.76 2.63 -10.04
CA PHE A 176 12.26 3.31 -11.23
C PHE A 176 11.55 4.62 -10.87
N LEU A 177 10.63 4.59 -9.91
CA LEU A 177 9.91 5.78 -9.45
C LEU A 177 10.85 6.91 -9.02
N MET A 178 11.96 6.58 -8.35
CA MET A 178 12.88 7.58 -7.83
C MET A 178 13.82 8.17 -8.89
N ASN A 179 14.28 7.34 -9.82
CA ASN A 179 15.29 7.74 -10.82
C ASN A 179 14.66 8.31 -12.10
N ASP A 180 13.48 7.83 -12.48
CA ASP A 180 12.76 8.30 -13.66
C ASP A 180 11.25 8.32 -13.37
N PRO A 181 10.77 9.31 -12.59
CA PRO A 181 9.36 9.45 -12.28
C PRO A 181 8.51 9.58 -13.56
N GLU A 182 8.95 10.38 -14.54
CA GLU A 182 8.20 10.61 -15.78
C GLU A 182 7.99 9.31 -16.58
N GLY A 183 9.05 8.52 -16.75
CA GLY A 183 8.98 7.21 -17.36
C GLY A 183 8.10 6.24 -16.58
N PHE A 184 8.18 6.26 -15.24
CA PHE A 184 7.33 5.44 -14.37
C PHE A 184 5.85 5.75 -14.61
N PHE A 185 5.46 7.03 -14.59
CA PHE A 185 4.06 7.45 -14.75
C PHE A 185 3.54 7.29 -16.17
N THR A 186 4.41 7.46 -17.17
CA THR A 186 4.09 7.14 -18.56
C THR A 186 3.76 5.66 -18.71
N ARG A 187 4.57 4.79 -18.11
CA ARG A 187 4.34 3.34 -18.15
C ARG A 187 3.08 2.93 -17.40
N LEU A 188 2.88 3.44 -16.19
CA LEU A 188 1.66 3.20 -15.41
C LEU A 188 0.41 3.65 -16.17
N SER A 189 0.45 4.84 -16.79
CA SER A 189 -0.65 5.35 -17.62
C SER A 189 -1.00 4.38 -18.75
N ARG A 190 0.00 3.89 -19.49
CA ARG A 190 -0.23 2.92 -20.58
C ARG A 190 -0.86 1.62 -20.06
N GLU A 191 -0.41 1.13 -18.91
CA GLU A 191 -0.99 -0.08 -18.33
C GLU A 191 -2.46 0.15 -17.92
N LEU A 192 -2.78 1.29 -17.31
CA LEU A 192 -4.16 1.67 -16.96
C LEU A 192 -5.06 1.82 -18.20
N GLU A 193 -4.58 2.46 -19.26
CA GLU A 193 -5.28 2.57 -20.55
C GLU A 193 -5.56 1.18 -21.14
N GLN A 194 -4.59 0.28 -21.07
CA GLN A 194 -4.77 -1.10 -21.51
C GLN A 194 -5.83 -1.83 -20.66
N ARG A 195 -5.81 -1.70 -19.33
CA ARG A 195 -6.82 -2.34 -18.46
C ARG A 195 -8.22 -1.82 -18.74
N LEU A 196 -8.37 -0.52 -18.98
CA LEU A 196 -9.65 0.08 -19.36
C LEU A 196 -10.21 -0.48 -20.67
N ARG A 197 -9.33 -0.77 -21.64
CA ARG A 197 -9.73 -1.40 -22.91
C ARG A 197 -10.14 -2.86 -22.73
N ILE A 198 -9.38 -3.62 -21.93
CA ILE A 198 -9.64 -5.05 -21.68
C ILE A 198 -10.95 -5.23 -20.91
N HIS A 199 -11.20 -4.41 -19.90
CA HIS A 199 -12.36 -4.50 -19.01
C HIS A 199 -13.42 -3.46 -19.35
N LYS A 200 -13.69 -3.28 -20.64
CA LYS A 200 -14.68 -2.32 -21.12
C LYS A 200 -16.06 -2.68 -20.56
N GLY A 201 -16.67 -1.76 -19.83
CA GLY A 201 -17.97 -1.95 -19.17
C GLY A 201 -17.88 -2.29 -17.68
N ASN A 202 -16.70 -2.67 -17.18
CA ASN A 202 -16.46 -2.84 -15.75
C ASN A 202 -15.94 -1.55 -15.10
N GLN A 203 -16.31 -1.32 -13.85
CA GLN A 203 -15.68 -0.29 -13.01
C GLN A 203 -14.30 -0.77 -12.57
N LEU A 204 -13.25 -0.03 -12.95
CA LEU A 204 -11.90 -0.28 -12.45
C LEU A 204 -11.67 0.42 -11.12
N PHE A 205 -11.04 -0.31 -10.20
CA PHE A 205 -10.55 0.17 -8.93
C PHE A 205 -9.04 -0.06 -8.85
N VAL A 206 -8.30 0.95 -8.40
CA VAL A 206 -6.86 0.86 -8.18
C VAL A 206 -6.54 1.24 -6.75
N ARG A 207 -6.04 0.26 -5.99
CA ARG A 207 -5.41 0.51 -4.70
C ARG A 207 -4.04 1.11 -4.92
N TRP A 208 -3.92 2.39 -4.61
CA TRP A 208 -2.64 3.06 -4.51
C TRP A 208 -1.98 2.60 -3.20
N HIS A 209 -0.91 1.82 -3.34
CA HIS A 209 -0.21 1.09 -2.27
C HIS A 209 -0.96 -0.10 -1.70
N ASP A 210 -0.56 -1.28 -2.16
CA ASP A 210 -0.68 -2.51 -1.39
C ASP A 210 0.26 -2.43 -0.17
N SER A 211 1.52 -2.09 -0.41
CA SER A 211 2.51 -1.79 0.63
C SER A 211 3.25 -0.50 0.32
N GLY A 212 3.91 0.06 1.34
CA GLY A 212 4.43 1.43 1.29
C GLY A 212 3.36 2.44 1.71
N ASP A 213 3.71 3.72 1.65
CA ASP A 213 2.84 4.86 1.92
C ASP A 213 3.27 6.05 1.04
N PHE A 214 2.54 7.16 1.12
CA PHE A 214 2.98 8.44 0.60
C PHE A 214 4.15 8.96 1.46
N PHE A 215 5.31 9.14 0.82
CA PHE A 215 6.52 9.58 1.50
C PHE A 215 6.84 11.07 1.31
N SER A 216 6.12 11.75 0.42
CA SER A 216 6.30 13.18 0.10
C SER A 216 5.06 13.79 -0.56
N SER A 217 4.98 15.13 -0.58
CA SER A 217 3.93 15.86 -1.28
C SER A 217 4.07 15.75 -2.79
N GLN A 218 5.30 15.72 -3.31
CA GLN A 218 5.59 15.53 -4.73
C GLN A 218 5.03 14.19 -5.21
N TYR A 219 5.27 13.10 -4.48
CA TYR A 219 4.74 11.79 -4.85
C TYR A 219 3.20 11.73 -4.79
N LEU A 220 2.59 12.36 -3.77
CA LEU A 220 1.14 12.49 -3.68
C LEU A 220 0.55 13.24 -4.88
N ASN A 221 1.16 14.36 -5.27
CA ASN A 221 0.71 15.18 -6.40
C ASN A 221 0.70 14.38 -7.70
N VAL A 222 1.67 13.48 -7.88
CA VAL A 222 1.64 12.63 -9.06
C VAL A 222 0.52 11.59 -9.02
N ALA A 223 0.28 10.97 -7.86
CA ALA A 223 -0.87 10.07 -7.70
C ALA A 223 -2.19 10.77 -8.08
N TYR A 224 -2.35 12.03 -7.67
CA TYR A 224 -3.51 12.84 -8.03
C TYR A 224 -3.56 13.23 -9.51
N ALA A 225 -2.42 13.51 -10.14
CA ALA A 225 -2.37 13.78 -11.57
C ALA A 225 -2.79 12.55 -12.40
N ILE A 226 -2.37 11.34 -11.99
CA ILE A 226 -2.85 10.09 -12.59
C ILE A 226 -4.37 9.93 -12.39
N ALA A 227 -4.87 10.16 -11.18
CA ALA A 227 -6.31 10.04 -10.94
C ALA A 227 -7.13 11.03 -11.77
N ARG A 228 -6.66 12.26 -11.95
CA ARG A 228 -7.32 13.25 -12.81
C ARG A 228 -7.27 12.90 -14.29
N LYS A 229 -6.17 12.29 -14.75
CA LYS A 229 -6.05 11.77 -16.13
C LYS A 229 -7.04 10.63 -16.40
N PHE A 230 -7.38 9.84 -15.38
CA PHE A 230 -8.27 8.68 -15.48
C PHE A 230 -9.53 8.84 -14.60
N PRO A 231 -10.42 9.80 -14.89
CA PRO A 231 -11.60 10.06 -14.07
C PRO A 231 -12.57 8.87 -13.97
N GLN A 232 -12.53 7.94 -14.94
CA GLN A 232 -13.32 6.72 -14.96
C GLN A 232 -12.79 5.62 -14.02
N ILE A 233 -11.56 5.73 -13.53
CA ILE A 233 -10.97 4.79 -12.57
C ILE A 233 -11.18 5.33 -11.15
N LYS A 234 -11.64 4.47 -10.24
CA LYS A 234 -11.72 4.78 -8.81
C LYS A 234 -10.41 4.38 -8.12
N PHE A 235 -9.67 5.36 -7.63
CA PHE A 235 -8.46 5.14 -6.85
C PHE A 235 -8.78 5.13 -5.36
N TYR A 236 -8.10 4.29 -4.60
CA TYR A 236 -8.15 4.35 -3.14
C TYR A 236 -6.79 4.06 -2.51
N ALA A 237 -6.50 4.67 -1.37
CA ALA A 237 -5.26 4.44 -0.63
C ALA A 237 -5.50 4.37 0.88
N TYR A 238 -4.54 3.75 1.56
CA TYR A 238 -4.41 3.86 3.00
C TYR A 238 -3.13 4.64 3.30
N THR A 239 -3.19 5.55 4.26
CA THR A 239 -2.01 6.32 4.67
C THR A 239 -1.95 6.46 6.17
N LYS A 240 -0.74 6.56 6.70
CA LYS A 240 -0.44 6.92 8.08
C LYS A 240 0.03 8.35 8.23
N VAL A 241 -0.01 9.12 7.15
CA VAL A 241 0.30 10.55 7.14
C VAL A 241 -1.02 11.31 7.19
N SER A 242 -1.28 11.98 8.30
CA SER A 242 -2.52 12.69 8.57
C SER A 242 -2.82 13.78 7.55
N ASP A 243 -1.81 14.58 7.18
CA ASP A 243 -1.95 15.68 6.22
C ASP A 243 -2.36 15.16 4.83
N VAL A 244 -1.93 13.96 4.45
CA VAL A 244 -2.35 13.29 3.20
C VAL A 244 -3.83 12.89 3.28
N ALA A 245 -4.26 12.34 4.41
CA ALA A 245 -5.63 11.87 4.58
C ALA A 245 -6.64 13.03 4.65
N LEU A 246 -6.29 14.10 5.35
CA LEU A 246 -7.09 15.32 5.53
C LEU A 246 -7.05 16.23 4.29
N GLY A 247 -5.99 16.15 3.49
CA GLY A 247 -5.78 16.99 2.33
C GLY A 247 -6.89 16.92 1.27
N LYS A 248 -6.93 17.99 0.45
CA LYS A 248 -7.75 18.02 -0.77
C LYS A 248 -7.27 16.93 -1.73
N LYS A 249 -8.22 16.25 -2.36
CA LYS A 249 -7.99 15.09 -3.21
C LYS A 249 -8.96 15.07 -4.40
N PRO A 250 -8.58 14.48 -5.54
CA PRO A 250 -9.49 14.27 -6.67
C PRO A 250 -10.74 13.50 -6.25
N LYS A 251 -11.89 13.79 -6.88
CA LYS A 251 -13.17 13.14 -6.54
C LYS A 251 -13.13 11.62 -6.68
N ASN A 252 -12.34 11.11 -7.61
CA ASN A 252 -12.14 9.68 -7.84
C ASN A 252 -10.97 9.08 -7.05
N PHE A 253 -10.44 9.77 -6.04
CA PHE A 253 -9.36 9.28 -5.18
C PHE A 253 -9.82 9.29 -3.72
N LEU A 254 -10.10 8.11 -3.18
CA LEU A 254 -10.43 7.93 -1.76
C LEU A 254 -9.16 7.68 -0.93
N ILE A 255 -9.04 8.34 0.22
CA ILE A 255 -7.92 8.10 1.14
C ILE A 255 -8.50 7.76 2.50
N SER A 256 -8.04 6.66 3.07
CA SER A 256 -8.37 6.24 4.43
C SER A 256 -7.16 6.45 5.33
N PHE A 257 -7.33 7.17 6.43
CA PHE A 257 -6.31 7.20 7.47
C PHE A 257 -6.24 5.83 8.15
N SER A 258 -5.05 5.26 8.26
CA SER A 258 -4.83 3.95 8.86
C SER A 258 -4.29 4.09 10.28
N GLU A 259 -4.97 3.51 11.25
CA GLU A 259 -4.49 3.44 12.62
C GLU A 259 -3.13 2.73 12.73
N GLY A 260 -2.43 2.97 13.85
CA GLY A 260 -1.05 2.50 14.04
C GLY A 260 0.01 3.43 13.44
N ALA A 261 -0.37 4.66 13.08
CA ALA A 261 0.54 5.75 12.73
C ALA A 261 1.35 6.23 13.96
N LEU A 262 2.33 7.11 13.75
CA LEU A 262 3.03 7.79 14.85
C LEU A 262 2.04 8.62 15.70
N PRO A 263 2.27 8.81 17.01
CA PRO A 263 1.36 9.60 17.87
C PRO A 263 1.03 10.98 17.29
N LYS A 264 2.06 11.72 16.83
CA LYS A 264 1.92 13.03 16.18
C LYS A 264 1.00 13.06 14.95
N GLU A 265 0.83 11.92 14.27
CA GLU A 265 -0.08 11.80 13.12
C GLU A 265 -1.50 11.45 13.58
N GLN A 266 -1.62 10.60 14.60
CA GLN A 266 -2.92 10.22 15.16
C GLN A 266 -3.62 11.39 15.84
N GLU A 267 -2.88 12.25 16.55
CA GLU A 267 -3.41 13.43 17.25
C GLU A 267 -4.05 14.46 16.32
N LYS A 268 -3.67 14.46 15.04
CA LYS A 268 -4.21 15.39 14.02
C LYS A 268 -5.56 14.96 13.44
N VAL A 269 -6.01 13.73 13.68
CA VAL A 269 -7.21 13.19 13.04
C VAL A 269 -8.30 12.83 14.05
N ASN A 270 -9.56 13.05 13.67
CA ASN A 270 -10.72 12.56 14.40
C ASN A 270 -11.40 11.44 13.62
N LEU A 271 -11.17 10.18 14.01
CA LEU A 271 -11.63 9.00 13.25
C LEU A 271 -13.16 8.97 13.01
N VAL A 272 -13.97 9.65 13.83
CA VAL A 272 -15.44 9.73 13.62
C VAL A 272 -15.81 10.65 12.44
N GLN A 273 -14.89 11.52 11.98
CA GLN A 273 -15.15 12.53 10.96
C GLN A 273 -14.37 12.31 9.65
N ILE A 274 -13.44 11.36 9.64
CA ILE A 274 -12.59 11.05 8.48
C ILE A 274 -12.71 9.57 8.13
N LYS A 275 -12.65 9.28 6.83
CA LYS A 275 -12.53 7.90 6.35
C LYS A 275 -11.29 7.26 6.95
N HIS A 276 -11.46 6.15 7.66
CA HIS A 276 -10.38 5.50 8.38
C HIS A 276 -10.44 3.98 8.29
N SER A 277 -9.32 3.37 8.68
CA SER A 277 -9.15 1.93 8.77
C SER A 277 -8.42 1.55 10.04
N SER A 278 -8.98 0.57 10.74
CA SER A 278 -8.56 0.16 12.07
C SER A 278 -8.39 -1.35 12.12
N VAL A 279 -7.28 -1.82 12.71
CA VAL A 279 -7.14 -3.23 13.06
C VAL A 279 -7.86 -3.45 14.38
N VAL A 280 -8.80 -4.39 14.39
CA VAL A 280 -9.50 -4.82 15.59
C VAL A 280 -8.56 -5.75 16.37
N PRO A 281 -8.21 -5.43 17.62
CA PRO A 281 -7.36 -6.31 18.43
C PRO A 281 -8.01 -7.67 18.66
N HIS A 282 -7.20 -8.73 18.59
CA HIS A 282 -7.59 -10.12 18.83
C HIS A 282 -8.55 -10.33 19.99
N GLN A 283 -8.23 -9.75 21.15
CA GLN A 283 -9.01 -9.87 22.39
C GLN A 283 -10.44 -9.33 22.30
N MET A 284 -10.76 -8.50 21.30
CA MET A 284 -12.11 -7.96 21.13
C MET A 284 -13.06 -8.92 20.42
N PHE A 285 -12.55 -9.90 19.68
CA PHE A 285 -13.39 -10.75 18.83
C PHE A 285 -13.12 -12.25 18.97
N TRP A 286 -11.98 -12.64 19.56
CA TRP A 286 -11.59 -14.05 19.68
C TRP A 286 -12.65 -14.95 20.31
N ASP A 287 -13.31 -14.47 21.37
CA ASP A 287 -14.37 -15.20 22.07
C ASP A 287 -15.69 -15.25 21.28
N LEU A 288 -15.84 -14.46 20.23
CA LEU A 288 -17.07 -14.28 19.44
C LEU A 288 -17.06 -15.07 18.12
N VAL A 289 -15.91 -15.58 17.70
CA VAL A 289 -15.73 -16.31 16.43
C VAL A 289 -15.45 -17.79 16.64
N ILE A 290 -15.80 -18.62 15.66
CA ILE A 290 -15.60 -20.07 15.73
C ILE A 290 -14.12 -20.38 15.46
N HIS A 291 -13.52 -21.18 16.34
CA HIS A 291 -12.16 -21.68 16.20
C HIS A 291 -12.10 -23.18 16.49
N ASP A 292 -11.14 -23.87 15.89
CA ASP A 292 -10.88 -25.28 16.14
C ASP A 292 -10.14 -25.49 17.48
N LYS A 293 -9.88 -26.76 17.81
CA LYS A 293 -9.12 -27.16 19.02
C LYS A 293 -7.65 -26.74 18.98
N SER A 294 -7.15 -26.36 17.81
CA SER A 294 -5.78 -25.88 17.58
C SER A 294 -5.70 -24.35 17.55
N ASN A 295 -6.78 -23.64 17.93
CA ASN A 295 -6.86 -22.18 17.91
C ASN A 295 -6.66 -21.58 16.51
N HIS A 296 -7.21 -22.22 15.47
CA HIS A 296 -7.36 -21.61 14.15
C HIS A 296 -8.82 -21.29 13.87
N PHE A 297 -9.08 -20.17 13.19
CA PHE A 297 -10.44 -19.83 12.77
C PHE A 297 -11.03 -20.91 11.86
N ILE A 298 -12.24 -21.35 12.19
CA ILE A 298 -13.03 -22.19 11.28
C ILE A 298 -13.64 -21.27 10.24
N LYS A 299 -13.23 -21.50 8.99
CA LYS A 299 -13.68 -20.74 7.83
C LYS A 299 -14.83 -21.45 7.14
N ASP A 300 -15.75 -20.69 6.54
CA ASP A 300 -16.76 -21.24 5.65
C ASP A 300 -16.15 -21.68 4.29
N GLU A 301 -16.99 -22.20 3.40
CA GLU A 301 -16.61 -22.62 2.04
C GLU A 301 -15.97 -21.49 1.21
N ASN A 302 -16.24 -20.24 1.54
CA ASN A 302 -15.69 -19.05 0.88
C ASN A 302 -14.44 -18.51 1.60
N GLY A 303 -13.95 -19.21 2.62
CA GLY A 303 -12.77 -18.83 3.38
C GLY A 303 -13.01 -17.76 4.45
N LYS A 304 -14.27 -17.44 4.78
CA LYS A 304 -14.64 -16.38 5.73
C LYS A 304 -14.75 -16.89 7.16
N VAL A 305 -14.29 -16.09 8.12
CA VAL A 305 -14.44 -16.39 9.55
C VAL A 305 -15.92 -16.36 9.95
N GLN A 306 -16.32 -17.36 10.73
CA GLN A 306 -17.71 -17.53 11.18
C GLN A 306 -17.91 -17.00 12.61
N TRP A 307 -19.02 -16.31 12.85
CA TRP A 307 -19.47 -15.91 14.18
C TRP A 307 -20.07 -17.10 14.91
N LYS A 308 -19.88 -17.19 16.24
CA LYS A 308 -20.49 -18.27 17.05
C LYS A 308 -22.01 -18.24 17.03
N SER A 309 -22.60 -17.04 16.97
CA SER A 309 -24.05 -16.83 16.88
C SER A 309 -24.38 -15.41 16.39
N PRO A 310 -25.64 -15.11 16.03
CA PRO A 310 -26.09 -13.74 15.77
C PRO A 310 -25.82 -12.78 16.95
N GLU A 311 -25.97 -13.26 18.19
CA GLU A 311 -25.71 -12.49 19.42
C GLU A 311 -24.22 -12.15 19.55
N ALA A 312 -23.33 -13.06 19.14
CA ALA A 312 -21.89 -12.82 19.11
C ALA A 312 -21.52 -11.69 18.13
N LEU A 313 -22.15 -11.66 16.95
CA LEU A 313 -21.99 -10.55 16.00
C LEU A 313 -22.53 -9.23 16.59
N GLN A 314 -23.70 -9.26 17.26
CA GLN A 314 -24.23 -8.05 17.92
C GLN A 314 -23.30 -7.54 19.02
N GLU A 315 -22.73 -8.44 19.80
CA GLU A 315 -21.72 -8.10 20.81
C GLU A 315 -20.48 -7.49 20.16
N MET A 316 -20.02 -8.02 19.03
CA MET A 316 -18.92 -7.43 18.27
C MET A 316 -19.24 -5.99 17.83
N LYS A 317 -20.46 -5.75 17.32
CA LYS A 317 -20.93 -4.40 16.94
C LYS A 317 -20.95 -3.47 18.18
N ARG A 318 -21.38 -3.94 19.36
CA ARG A 318 -21.31 -3.16 20.61
C ARG A 318 -19.88 -2.83 21.01
N ARG A 319 -18.95 -3.78 20.94
CA ARG A 319 -17.53 -3.58 21.27
C ARG A 319 -16.88 -2.54 20.36
N ILE A 320 -17.18 -2.57 19.05
CA ILE A 320 -16.72 -1.53 18.11
C ILE A 320 -17.34 -0.18 18.44
N SER A 321 -18.67 -0.14 18.60
CA SER A 321 -19.41 1.09 18.93
C SER A 321 -18.83 1.78 20.17
N LYS A 322 -18.57 1.00 21.23
CA LYS A 322 -17.97 1.49 22.48
C LYS A 322 -16.54 1.98 22.28
N LYS A 323 -15.68 1.22 21.60
CA LYS A 323 -14.25 1.55 21.49
C LYS A 323 -13.99 2.76 20.58
N TRP A 324 -14.69 2.85 19.46
CA TRP A 324 -14.48 3.91 18.47
C TRP A 324 -15.55 5.01 18.52
N HIS A 325 -16.46 4.97 19.50
CA HIS A 325 -17.53 5.93 19.69
C HIS A 325 -18.41 6.14 18.45
N VAL A 326 -18.67 5.05 17.71
CA VAL A 326 -19.51 5.06 16.50
C VAL A 326 -20.92 4.55 16.78
N ASN A 327 -21.91 5.06 16.06
CA ASN A 327 -23.30 4.59 16.21
C ASN A 327 -23.43 3.12 15.77
N ILE A 328 -23.89 2.26 16.68
CA ILE A 328 -24.05 0.82 16.45
C ILE A 328 -24.97 0.50 15.25
N HIS A 329 -26.00 1.32 14.99
CA HIS A 329 -26.93 1.13 13.89
C HIS A 329 -26.31 1.40 12.51
N ASN A 330 -25.14 2.04 12.48
CA ASN A 330 -24.37 2.27 11.28
C ASN A 330 -23.26 1.22 11.08
N ILE A 331 -23.20 0.18 11.93
CA ILE A 331 -22.20 -0.89 11.81
C ILE A 331 -22.77 -2.07 11.00
N LEU A 332 -22.14 -2.33 9.86
CA LEU A 332 -22.44 -3.42 8.95
C LEU A 332 -21.31 -4.45 8.94
N THR A 333 -21.65 -5.69 8.68
CA THR A 333 -20.71 -6.69 8.14
C THR A 333 -20.42 -6.37 6.67
N TYR A 334 -19.31 -6.88 6.15
CA TYR A 334 -19.00 -6.75 4.73
C TYR A 334 -20.13 -7.29 3.82
N SER A 335 -20.72 -8.45 4.17
CA SER A 335 -21.84 -9.04 3.42
C SER A 335 -23.10 -8.17 3.44
N GLU A 336 -23.40 -7.50 4.56
CA GLU A 336 -24.51 -6.53 4.65
C GLU A 336 -24.24 -5.30 3.76
N LEU A 337 -23.01 -4.79 3.74
CA LEU A 337 -22.61 -3.67 2.88
C LEU A 337 -22.81 -3.98 1.39
N LEU A 338 -22.47 -5.19 0.94
CA LEU A 338 -22.59 -5.54 -0.48
C LEU A 338 -24.05 -5.55 -0.97
N LYS A 339 -25.01 -5.79 -0.08
CA LYS A 339 -26.45 -5.83 -0.40
C LYS A 339 -27.07 -4.43 -0.55
N ILE A 340 -26.40 -3.38 -0.11
CA ILE A 340 -26.91 -2.01 -0.18
C ILE A 340 -26.23 -1.20 -1.31
N PRO A 341 -26.99 -0.39 -2.06
CA PRO A 341 -26.42 0.51 -3.06
C PRO A 341 -25.45 1.51 -2.42
N GLU A 342 -24.47 1.97 -3.20
CA GLU A 342 -23.50 2.97 -2.72
C GLU A 342 -24.16 4.35 -2.57
N GLY A 343 -24.15 4.88 -1.35
CA GLY A 343 -24.54 6.25 -1.06
C GLY A 343 -23.44 7.26 -1.40
N ASN A 344 -23.77 8.54 -1.29
CA ASN A 344 -22.89 9.66 -1.62
C ASN A 344 -22.28 10.38 -0.40
N ARG A 345 -22.53 9.88 0.83
CA ARG A 345 -22.06 10.49 2.07
C ARG A 345 -21.58 9.41 3.05
N TYR A 346 -20.51 9.72 3.77
CA TYR A 346 -20.00 8.90 4.85
C TYR A 346 -21.08 8.58 5.88
N LYS A 347 -21.36 7.28 6.04
CA LYS A 347 -22.38 6.78 6.96
C LYS A 347 -21.95 5.48 7.63
N TRP A 348 -21.45 4.53 6.84
CA TRP A 348 -21.30 3.14 7.27
C TRP A 348 -19.94 2.84 7.88
N ASN A 349 -19.98 1.99 8.90
CA ASN A 349 -18.86 1.42 9.60
C ASN A 349 -18.86 -0.08 9.30
N VAL A 350 -17.77 -0.64 8.79
CA VAL A 350 -17.79 -1.99 8.20
C VAL A 350 -16.82 -2.91 8.90
N ILE A 351 -17.33 -4.02 9.42
CA ILE A 351 -16.54 -5.14 9.93
C ILE A 351 -16.07 -5.97 8.74
N VAL A 352 -14.76 -6.14 8.61
CA VAL A 352 -14.10 -6.91 7.55
C VAL A 352 -13.35 -8.05 8.22
N VAL A 353 -13.72 -9.29 7.88
CA VAL A 353 -13.07 -10.48 8.42
C VAL A 353 -12.09 -11.08 7.41
N PRO A 354 -11.13 -11.91 7.85
CA PRO A 354 -10.34 -12.72 6.93
C PRO A 354 -11.23 -13.43 5.89
N GLY A 355 -10.91 -13.27 4.61
CA GLY A 355 -11.71 -13.80 3.48
C GLY A 355 -12.61 -12.76 2.80
N ASP A 356 -12.88 -11.62 3.43
CA ASP A 356 -13.60 -10.52 2.78
C ASP A 356 -12.71 -9.72 1.80
N GLY A 357 -13.36 -9.05 0.85
CA GLY A 357 -12.71 -8.21 -0.16
C GLY A 357 -12.37 -6.79 0.31
N ASP A 358 -12.15 -5.89 -0.64
CA ASP A 358 -11.70 -4.50 -0.41
C ASP A 358 -12.77 -3.44 -0.72
N THR A 359 -14.01 -3.86 -1.05
CA THR A 359 -15.09 -2.96 -1.49
C THR A 359 -15.41 -1.85 -0.47
N SER A 360 -15.34 -2.12 0.83
CA SER A 360 -15.62 -1.11 1.86
C SER A 360 -14.67 0.08 1.80
N SER A 361 -13.41 -0.16 1.47
CA SER A 361 -12.40 0.89 1.37
C SER A 361 -12.50 1.70 0.09
N ALA A 362 -13.13 1.13 -0.94
CA ALA A 362 -13.36 1.77 -2.23
C ALA A 362 -14.72 2.50 -2.34
N ARG A 363 -15.57 2.43 -1.30
CA ARG A 363 -16.88 3.09 -1.26
C ARG A 363 -16.84 4.46 -0.60
N HIS A 364 -17.58 5.42 -1.17
CA HIS A 364 -17.73 6.78 -0.65
C HIS A 364 -18.64 6.88 0.58
N ASP A 365 -19.55 5.93 0.78
CA ASP A 365 -20.48 5.93 1.91
C ASP A 365 -19.94 5.22 3.16
N VAL A 366 -18.73 4.65 3.08
CA VAL A 366 -18.06 3.99 4.21
C VAL A 366 -17.08 4.96 4.87
N ILE A 367 -17.30 5.23 6.16
CA ILE A 367 -16.40 6.06 6.99
C ILE A 367 -15.37 5.22 7.74
N GLY A 368 -15.75 4.07 8.29
CA GLY A 368 -14.85 3.23 9.08
C GLY A 368 -14.76 1.83 8.52
N THR A 369 -13.54 1.30 8.42
CA THR A 369 -13.28 -0.13 8.13
C THR A 369 -12.53 -0.77 9.30
N TYR A 370 -13.15 -1.75 9.94
CA TYR A 370 -12.63 -2.49 11.10
C TYR A 370 -12.19 -3.88 10.67
N LEU A 371 -10.88 -4.08 10.50
CA LEU A 371 -10.30 -5.33 10.04
C LEU A 371 -9.98 -6.25 11.22
N LEU A 372 -10.58 -7.43 11.26
CA LEU A 372 -10.16 -8.48 12.18
C LEU A 372 -8.82 -9.04 11.70
N GLU A 373 -7.85 -9.10 12.60
CA GLU A 373 -6.56 -9.70 12.30
C GLU A 373 -6.65 -11.22 12.13
N HIS A 374 -5.66 -11.76 11.42
CA HIS A 374 -5.56 -13.17 11.06
C HIS A 374 -5.08 -14.05 12.22
#